data_AF-G5BJ23-F1
#
_entry.id   AF-G5BJ23-F1
#
_cell.length_a   1.000
_cell.length_b   1.000
_cell.length_c   1.000
_cell.angle_alpha   90.00
_cell.angle_beta   90.00
_cell.angle_gamma   90.00
#
_symmetry.space_group_name_H-M   'P 1'
#
loop_
_entity.id
_entity.type
_entity.pdbx_description
1 polymer ?
#
loop_
_entity_poly.entity_id
_entity_poly.type
_entity_poly.pdbx_seq_one_letter_code
_entity_poly.pdbx_strand_id
1 'polypeptide(L)'
;MNARPHKADGRAVEPKRAVSREDSQRPGAHLTVKKIFVGGIKEDTEKHHLQDYFEQYGKTEVIEIMTDRGSGKKRGFAFVTFDDHDSVDKIVIQK
;
A
#
# COMPACT_ATOMS: atom_id res chain seq x y z
N MET A 1 12.31 1.22 18.99
CA MET A 1 10.85 1.05 18.79
C MET A 1 10.71 -0.02 17.72
N ASN A 2 10.34 -1.25 18.13
CA ASN A 2 10.23 -2.38 17.22
C ASN A 2 9.04 -2.14 16.31
N ALA A 3 9.32 -1.70 15.08
CA ALA A 3 8.26 -1.46 14.13
C ALA A 3 7.54 -2.78 13.89
N ARG A 4 6.24 -2.86 14.18
CA ARG A 4 5.50 -4.11 14.00
C ARG A 4 5.28 -4.24 12.49
N PRO A 5 5.92 -5.21 11.80
CA PRO A 5 5.73 -5.34 10.38
C PRO A 5 4.25 -5.58 10.11
N HIS A 6 3.65 -4.78 9.23
CA HIS A 6 2.29 -5.01 8.77
C HIS A 6 2.23 -6.40 8.16
N LYS A 7 1.22 -7.19 8.50
CA LYS A 7 1.10 -8.56 8.04
C LYS A 7 -0.14 -8.75 7.19
N ALA A 8 -0.02 -8.61 5.87
CA ALA A 8 -1.07 -9.05 4.96
C ALA A 8 -0.87 -10.55 4.70
N ASP A 9 -1.88 -11.38 4.96
CA ASP A 9 -1.79 -12.85 4.77
C ASP A 9 -0.66 -13.52 5.60
N GLY A 10 -0.40 -13.02 6.81
CA GLY A 10 0.71 -13.50 7.65
C GLY A 10 2.12 -13.14 7.14
N ARG A 11 2.22 -12.37 6.05
CA ARG A 11 3.48 -11.95 5.41
C ARG A 11 3.79 -10.49 5.71
N ALA A 12 5.04 -10.21 6.08
CA ALA A 12 5.48 -8.85 6.34
C ALA A 12 5.42 -8.01 5.06
N VAL A 13 4.67 -6.91 5.10
CA VAL A 13 4.56 -5.92 4.03
C VAL A 13 5.00 -4.55 4.54
N GLU A 14 5.51 -3.73 3.64
CA GLU A 14 5.95 -2.37 3.93
C GLU A 14 5.04 -1.36 3.24
N PRO A 15 3.97 -0.88 3.93
CA PRO A 15 3.14 0.20 3.41
C PRO A 15 3.86 1.55 3.56
N LYS A 16 3.80 2.37 2.50
CA LYS A 16 4.34 3.73 2.42
C LYS A 16 3.35 4.62 1.67
N ARG A 17 3.35 5.94 1.94
CA ARG A 17 2.53 6.88 1.16
C ARG A 17 2.97 6.86 -0.30
N ALA A 18 2.05 6.62 -1.22
CA ALA A 18 2.34 6.70 -2.64
C ALA A 18 2.23 8.16 -3.10
N VAL A 19 3.31 8.92 -2.95
CA VAL A 19 3.43 10.23 -3.58
C VAL A 19 4.05 10.10 -4.96
N SER A 20 3.44 10.76 -5.95
CA SER A 20 4.09 10.94 -7.25
C SER A 20 5.33 11.80 -7.07
N ARG A 21 6.37 11.56 -7.89
CA ARG A 21 7.64 12.29 -7.82
C ARG A 21 7.44 13.82 -7.93
N GLU A 22 6.50 14.25 -8.76
CA GLU A 22 6.14 15.66 -8.95
C GLU A 22 5.43 16.24 -7.73
N ASP A 23 4.52 15.47 -7.12
CA ASP A 23 3.77 15.94 -5.96
C ASP A 23 4.65 15.92 -4.69
N SER A 24 5.61 15.00 -4.59
CA SER A 24 6.54 14.91 -3.45
C SER A 24 7.35 16.19 -3.19
N GLN A 25 7.48 17.10 -4.16
CA GLN A 25 8.14 18.39 -3.96
C GLN A 25 7.21 19.47 -3.39
N ARG A 26 5.89 19.24 -3.37
CA ARG A 26 4.92 20.20 -2.83
C ARG A 26 4.82 20.05 -1.30
N PRO A 27 4.94 21.14 -0.53
CA PRO A 27 4.71 21.11 0.90
C PRO A 27 3.26 20.70 1.16
N GLY A 28 3.06 19.61 1.90
CA GLY A 28 1.73 19.07 2.19
C GLY A 28 1.22 17.99 1.22
N ALA A 29 1.97 17.64 0.17
CA ALA A 29 1.64 16.55 -0.75
C ALA A 29 1.38 15.21 -0.06
N HIS A 30 2.04 14.99 1.07
CA HIS A 30 1.88 13.78 1.86
C HIS A 30 0.61 13.78 2.72
N LEU A 31 -0.04 14.93 2.96
CA LEU A 31 -1.10 15.08 3.96
C LEU A 31 -2.44 14.46 3.52
N THR A 32 -2.79 14.52 2.24
CA THR A 32 -4.09 14.08 1.72
C THR A 32 -3.96 12.97 0.68
N VAL A 33 -2.93 12.12 0.81
CA VAL A 33 -2.70 11.03 -0.13
C VAL A 33 -3.68 9.91 0.17
N LYS A 34 -4.53 9.58 -0.80
CA LYS A 34 -5.45 8.44 -0.74
C LYS A 34 -4.82 7.12 -1.19
N LYS A 35 -3.61 7.18 -1.75
CA LYS A 35 -2.88 6.04 -2.31
C LYS A 35 -1.70 5.62 -1.42
N ILE A 36 -1.53 4.32 -1.21
CA ILE A 36 -0.36 3.72 -0.58
C ILE A 36 0.36 2.81 -1.55
N PHE A 37 1.68 2.77 -1.38
CA PHE A 37 2.57 1.78 -1.93
C PHE A 37 2.73 0.68 -0.89
N VAL A 38 2.62 -0.58 -1.30
CA VAL A 38 2.76 -1.76 -0.44
C VAL A 38 3.89 -2.59 -1.01
N GLY A 39 5.07 -2.50 -0.42
CA GLY A 39 6.25 -3.29 -0.79
C GLY A 39 6.34 -4.61 -0.02
N GLY A 40 7.19 -5.51 -0.50
CA GLY A 40 7.47 -6.78 0.19
C GLY A 40 6.38 -7.85 0.00
N ILE A 41 5.46 -7.66 -0.95
CA ILE A 41 4.47 -8.68 -1.28
C ILE A 41 5.13 -9.81 -2.07
N LYS A 42 4.65 -11.05 -1.90
CA LYS A 42 5.14 -12.19 -2.70
C LYS A 42 4.38 -12.32 -4.02
N GLU A 43 4.93 -13.12 -4.94
CA GLU A 43 4.25 -13.48 -6.20
C GLU A 43 2.92 -14.20 -6.00
N ASP A 44 2.72 -14.77 -4.83
CA ASP A 44 1.49 -15.45 -4.45
C ASP A 44 0.45 -14.47 -3.87
N THR A 45 0.85 -13.27 -3.42
CA THR A 45 -0.08 -12.26 -2.87
C THR A 45 -1.00 -11.70 -3.96
N GLU A 46 -2.29 -11.96 -3.84
CA GLU A 46 -3.34 -11.46 -4.72
C GLU A 46 -4.08 -10.23 -4.18
N LYS A 47 -4.93 -9.64 -5.03
CA LYS A 47 -5.70 -8.44 -4.72
C LYS A 47 -6.58 -8.65 -3.48
N HIS A 48 -7.22 -9.81 -3.37
CA HIS A 48 -8.14 -10.11 -2.27
C HIS A 48 -7.43 -10.11 -0.91
N HIS A 49 -6.19 -10.61 -0.81
CA HIS A 49 -5.42 -10.58 0.45
C HIS A 49 -5.10 -9.15 0.89
N LEU A 50 -4.75 -8.27 -0.07
CA LEU A 50 -4.52 -6.87 0.23
C LEU A 50 -5.84 -6.19 0.62
N GLN A 51 -6.92 -6.50 -0.08
CA GLN A 51 -8.24 -5.94 0.19
C GLN A 51 -8.70 -6.28 1.62
N ASP A 52 -8.69 -7.56 1.98
CA ASP A 52 -9.08 -8.04 3.31
C ASP A 52 -8.25 -7.39 4.42
N TYR A 53 -6.93 -7.30 4.23
CA TYR A 53 -6.03 -6.66 5.19
C TYR A 53 -6.18 -5.14 5.26
N PHE A 54 -6.50 -4.46 4.16
CA PHE A 54 -6.61 -3.00 4.14
C PHE A 54 -8.02 -2.49 4.45
N GLU A 55 -9.06 -3.30 4.24
CA GLU A 55 -10.45 -2.97 4.59
C GLU A 55 -10.63 -2.68 6.09
N GLN A 56 -9.84 -3.30 6.97
CA GLN A 56 -9.85 -3.00 8.41
C GLN A 56 -9.38 -1.57 8.75
N TYR A 57 -8.64 -0.90 7.86
CA TYR A 57 -8.21 0.49 8.06
C TYR A 57 -9.14 1.48 7.38
N GLY A 58 -9.78 1.08 6.28
CA GLY A 58 -10.77 1.86 5.57
C GLY A 58 -11.13 1.25 4.22
N LYS A 59 -12.13 1.83 3.55
CA LYS A 59 -12.65 1.32 2.29
C LYS A 59 -11.62 1.48 1.17
N THR A 60 -11.11 0.37 0.64
CA THR A 60 -10.24 0.35 -0.53
C THR A 60 -11.08 0.55 -1.80
N GLU A 61 -10.76 1.57 -2.60
CA GLU A 61 -11.37 1.78 -3.92
C GLU A 61 -10.68 0.96 -5.01
N VAL A 62 -9.34 1.04 -5.06
CA VAL A 62 -8.55 0.45 -6.15
C VAL A 62 -7.34 -0.27 -5.60
N ILE A 63 -7.06 -1.47 -6.11
CA ILE A 63 -5.86 -2.24 -5.76
C ILE A 63 -5.19 -2.66 -7.06
N GLU A 64 -3.96 -2.19 -7.26
CA GLU A 64 -3.13 -2.42 -8.44
C GLU A 64 -1.90 -3.21 -8.04
N ILE A 65 -1.85 -4.51 -8.34
CA ILE A 65 -0.64 -5.30 -8.13
C ILE A 65 0.24 -5.17 -9.37
N MET A 66 1.47 -4.69 -9.16
CA MET A 66 2.38 -4.45 -10.26
C MET A 66 3.05 -5.76 -10.66
N THR A 67 2.76 -6.20 -11.88
CA THR A 67 3.34 -7.40 -12.48
C THR A 67 4.33 -7.01 -13.58
N ASP A 68 5.38 -7.80 -13.74
CA ASP A 68 6.32 -7.67 -14.83
C ASP A 68 5.65 -8.10 -16.14
N ARG A 69 5.61 -7.22 -17.14
CA ARG A 69 4.93 -7.48 -18.41
C ARG A 69 5.63 -8.53 -19.28
N GLY A 70 6.90 -8.82 -19.04
CA GLY A 70 7.66 -9.82 -19.79
C GLY A 70 7.48 -11.22 -19.23
N SER A 71 7.61 -11.37 -17.92
CA SER A 71 7.57 -12.68 -17.24
C SER A 71 6.23 -13.01 -16.61
N GLY A 72 5.30 -12.06 -16.48
CA GLY A 72 4.05 -12.22 -15.72
C GLY A 72 4.24 -12.31 -14.20
N LYS A 73 5.47 -12.24 -13.70
CA LYS A 73 5.80 -12.34 -12.28
C LYS A 73 5.44 -11.05 -11.55
N LYS A 74 4.86 -11.14 -10.36
CA LYS A 74 4.58 -9.95 -9.54
C LYS A 74 5.91 -9.30 -9.15
N ARG A 75 6.02 -7.98 -9.29
CA ARG A 75 7.26 -7.21 -9.01
C ARG A 75 7.55 -7.06 -7.51
N GLY A 76 6.75 -7.69 -6.66
CA GLY A 76 6.88 -7.63 -5.22
C GLY A 76 6.34 -6.35 -4.58
N PHE A 77 5.51 -5.60 -5.30
CA PHE A 77 4.80 -4.44 -4.77
C PHE A 77 3.42 -4.25 -5.40
N ALA A 78 2.55 -3.57 -4.66
CA ALA A 78 1.22 -3.16 -5.09
C ALA A 78 0.95 -1.72 -4.69
N PHE A 79 -0.04 -1.12 -5.33
CA PHE A 79 -0.64 0.13 -4.90
C PHE A 79 -2.07 -0.10 -4.46
N VAL A 80 -2.45 0.57 -3.37
CA VAL A 80 -3.81 0.53 -2.84
C VAL A 80 -4.30 1.96 -2.71
N THR A 81 -5.43 2.27 -3.34
CA THR A 81 -6.12 3.55 -3.23
C THR A 81 -7.34 3.35 -2.35
N PHE A 82 -7.49 4.23 -1.36
CA PHE A 82 -8.62 4.29 -0.44
C PHE A 82 -9.56 5.42 -0.82
N ASP A 83 -10.80 5.31 -0.35
CA ASP A 83 -11.79 6.38 -0.47
C ASP A 83 -11.38 7.62 0.34
N ASP A 84 -10.70 7.40 1.46
CA ASP A 84 -10.31 8.45 2.41
C ASP A 84 -8.81 8.44 2.75
N HIS A 85 -8.23 9.64 2.90
CA HIS A 85 -6.80 9.81 3.23
C HIS A 85 -6.47 9.45 4.68
N ASP A 86 -7.44 9.49 5.59
CA ASP A 86 -7.30 9.05 6.98
C ASP A 86 -6.94 7.57 7.08
N SER A 87 -7.49 6.74 6.17
CA SER A 87 -7.13 5.32 6.04
C SER A 87 -5.64 5.16 5.79
N VAL A 88 -5.08 5.99 4.90
CA VAL A 88 -3.64 6.00 4.62
C VAL A 88 -2.87 6.42 5.85
N ASP A 89 -3.24 7.53 6.48
CA ASP A 89 -2.58 8.06 7.67
C ASP A 89 -2.48 7.01 8.79
N LYS A 90 -3.59 6.32 9.10
CA LYS A 90 -3.64 5.21 10.05
C LYS A 90 -2.65 4.09 9.74
N ILE A 91 -2.53 3.71 8.47
CA ILE A 91 -1.63 2.64 8.03
C ILE A 91 -0.17 3.07 8.19
N VAL A 92 0.20 4.29 7.78
CA VAL A 92 1.62 4.74 7.85
C VAL A 92 2.05 5.19 9.23
N ILE A 93 1.13 5.57 10.11
CA ILE A 93 1.41 5.95 11.50
C ILE A 93 1.71 4.73 12.37
N GLN A 94 1.17 3.56 12.03
CA GLN A 94 1.58 2.32 12.67
C GLN A 94 3.04 2.02 12.32
N LYS A 95 3.95 2.46 13.20
CA LYS A 95 5.38 2.22 13.11
C LYS A 95 5.78 1.19 14.15
#